data_AF-A0A6A6ZYQ2-F1
#
_entry.id   AF-A0A6A6ZYQ2-F1
#
_cell.length_a   1.000
_cell.length_b   1.000
_cell.length_c   1.000
_cell.angle_alpha   90.00
_cell.angle_beta   90.00
_cell.angle_gamma   90.00
#
_symmetry.space_group_name_H-M   'P 1'
#
loop_
_entity.id
_entity.type
_entity.pdbx_description
1 polymer ?
#
loop_
_entity_poly.entity_id
_entity_poly.type
_entity_poly.pdbx_seq_one_letter_code
_entity_poly.pdbx_strand_id
1 'polypeptide(L)'
;TPHEPHCPICKHTYNQAMQNEPTHLSTLILLPNTGPRLYIQTTINPLITPCGHTFCTLCICTWLHLNTASTCLICRSVIPIPHQAFEDENDDFDAREIAIDGLRISLSISPPAAREIYTILKLSTRGLLTTHTAMPMVWHAETMVADLPKVMVGVARRFHVGNGNGVRDLAYLKLRSLLQSASTRDRDRELKFFERADAPLAKHGDARRLYEVLCERILSLENAMGDVRGRWCDDWRGAVELLGAAVGDEMADADGGVGKLKWAAYVRCVVKVLVVWQAYCERVRKLAAGSDAR
;
A
#
# COMPACT_ATOMS: atom_id res chain seq x y z
N THR A 1 -23.84 7.66 30.29
CA THR A 1 -24.76 7.16 29.24
C THR A 1 -25.13 8.31 28.32
N PRO A 2 -25.35 8.09 27.01
CA PRO A 2 -25.78 9.15 26.10
C PRO A 2 -27.07 9.80 26.61
N HIS A 3 -27.17 11.13 26.56
CA HIS A 3 -28.43 11.83 26.84
C HIS A 3 -29.47 11.61 25.73
N GLU A 4 -29.00 11.36 24.50
CA GLU A 4 -29.85 11.09 23.34
C GLU A 4 -29.63 9.67 22.84
N PRO A 5 -30.69 8.92 22.50
CA PRO A 5 -30.55 7.53 22.01
C PRO A 5 -30.08 7.45 20.55
N HIS A 6 -29.99 8.58 19.83
CA HIS A 6 -29.69 8.61 18.39
C HIS A 6 -28.51 9.52 18.06
N CYS A 7 -27.83 9.24 16.94
CA CYS A 7 -26.82 10.14 16.42
C CYS A 7 -27.45 11.34 15.70
N PRO A 8 -27.05 12.59 16.00
CA PRO A 8 -27.61 13.77 15.36
C PRO A 8 -27.26 13.88 13.86
N ILE A 9 -26.17 13.22 13.42
CA ILE A 9 -25.69 13.22 12.03
C ILE A 9 -26.41 12.14 11.20
N CYS A 10 -26.24 10.87 11.56
CA CYS A 10 -26.76 9.76 10.76
C CYS A 10 -28.14 9.26 11.20
N LYS A 11 -28.71 9.81 12.29
CA LYS A 11 -30.03 9.46 12.87
C LYS A 11 -30.19 8.02 13.37
N HIS A 12 -29.15 7.19 13.32
CA HIS A 12 -29.23 5.82 13.80
C HIS A 12 -29.18 5.75 15.34
N THR A 13 -29.82 4.72 15.90
CA THR A 13 -29.83 4.44 17.35
C THR A 13 -28.50 3.84 17.79
N TYR A 14 -27.97 4.32 18.93
CA TYR A 14 -26.74 3.78 19.49
C TYR A 14 -26.91 2.31 19.91
N ASN A 15 -25.81 1.53 19.85
CA ASN A 15 -25.75 0.10 20.18
C ASN A 15 -26.58 -0.84 19.28
N GLN A 16 -27.19 -0.33 18.20
CA GLN A 16 -27.74 -1.20 17.16
C GLN A 16 -26.64 -1.65 16.18
N ALA A 17 -26.76 -2.90 15.72
CA ALA A 17 -25.98 -3.39 14.58
C ALA A 17 -26.45 -2.68 13.30
N MET A 18 -25.54 -2.29 12.42
CA MET A 18 -25.91 -1.68 11.14
C MET A 18 -26.59 -2.75 10.26
N GLN A 19 -27.91 -2.66 10.09
CA GLN A 19 -28.70 -3.68 9.38
C GLN A 19 -28.59 -3.62 7.86
N ASN A 20 -27.97 -2.58 7.29
CA ASN A 20 -27.79 -2.40 5.84
C ASN A 20 -26.38 -1.88 5.53
N GLU A 21 -25.36 -2.70 5.75
CA GLU A 21 -24.06 -2.48 5.11
C GLU A 21 -24.26 -2.65 3.59
N PRO A 22 -23.94 -1.66 2.74
CA PRO A 22 -23.69 -1.93 1.34
C PRO A 22 -22.53 -2.93 1.31
N THR A 23 -22.75 -4.13 0.79
CA THR A 23 -21.78 -5.25 0.66
C THR A 23 -20.42 -4.83 0.07
N HIS A 24 -20.35 -3.66 -0.57
CA HIS A 24 -19.14 -3.03 -1.06
C HIS A 24 -18.23 -2.38 0.01
N LEU A 25 -18.76 -1.85 1.12
CA LEU A 25 -17.96 -1.19 2.17
C LEU A 25 -17.20 -2.19 3.06
N SER A 26 -17.82 -3.32 3.38
CA SER A 26 -17.19 -4.46 4.05
C SER A 26 -16.05 -5.05 3.23
N THR A 27 -16.19 -5.05 1.90
CA THR A 27 -15.13 -5.48 0.97
C THR A 27 -13.97 -4.48 0.92
N LEU A 28 -14.23 -3.19 1.15
CA LEU A 28 -13.18 -2.16 1.23
C LEU A 28 -12.29 -2.34 2.47
N ILE A 29 -12.82 -2.81 3.61
CA ILE A 29 -12.03 -3.17 4.82
C ILE A 29 -10.98 -4.24 4.52
N LEU A 30 -11.26 -5.11 3.55
CA LEU A 30 -10.43 -6.25 3.18
C LEU A 30 -9.34 -5.88 2.17
N LEU A 31 -9.40 -4.68 1.60
CA LEU A 31 -8.37 -4.16 0.70
C LEU A 31 -7.35 -3.38 1.54
N PRO A 32 -6.04 -3.61 1.37
CA PRO A 32 -5.01 -2.73 1.91
C PRO A 32 -5.02 -1.41 1.12
N ASN A 33 -6.07 -0.61 1.30
CA ASN A 33 -6.20 0.73 0.76
C ASN A 33 -7.48 1.51 1.13
N THR A 34 -8.26 1.11 2.14
CA THR A 34 -9.15 2.13 2.72
C THR A 34 -8.27 3.28 3.19
N GLY A 35 -8.55 4.49 2.71
CA GLY A 35 -7.80 5.71 3.06
C GLY A 35 -7.61 5.85 4.58
N PRO A 36 -6.80 6.83 5.04
CA PRO A 36 -6.52 6.95 6.46
C PRO A 36 -7.85 7.08 7.23
N ARG A 37 -8.15 6.06 8.05
CA ARG A 37 -9.28 5.96 8.98
C ARG A 37 -10.69 6.02 8.38
N LEU A 38 -11.06 5.05 7.54
CA LEU A 38 -12.46 4.59 7.58
C LEU A 38 -12.62 3.74 8.86
N TYR A 39 -13.05 4.38 9.95
CA TYR A 39 -13.52 3.68 11.14
C TYR A 39 -14.83 2.99 10.77
N ILE A 40 -14.78 1.71 10.40
CA ILE A 40 -16.00 0.97 10.07
C ILE A 40 -16.57 0.41 11.35
N GLN A 41 -17.70 1.01 11.71
CA GLN A 41 -18.35 0.84 12.99
C GLN A 41 -19.39 -0.30 12.87
N THR A 42 -19.02 -1.53 13.25
CA THR A 42 -19.92 -2.69 13.22
C THR A 42 -21.10 -2.54 14.19
N THR A 43 -20.88 -1.84 15.30
CA THR A 43 -21.90 -1.43 16.27
C THR A 43 -21.81 0.07 16.48
N ILE A 44 -22.94 0.79 16.44
CA ILE A 44 -22.98 2.25 16.57
C ILE A 44 -22.64 2.66 18.01
N ASN A 45 -21.35 2.71 18.30
CA ASN A 45 -20.79 3.11 19.58
C ASN A 45 -20.91 4.63 19.73
N PRO A 46 -21.54 5.09 20.82
CA PRO A 46 -21.59 6.50 21.14
C PRO A 46 -20.22 7.00 21.60
N LEU A 47 -19.78 8.12 21.04
CA LEU A 47 -18.64 8.89 21.53
C LEU A 47 -19.16 10.19 22.11
N ILE A 48 -18.85 10.44 23.38
CA ILE A 48 -19.21 11.68 24.08
C ILE A 48 -18.03 12.65 23.93
N THR A 49 -18.28 13.79 23.31
CA THR A 49 -17.28 14.86 23.15
C THR A 49 -17.05 15.61 24.47
N PRO A 50 -15.94 16.35 24.64
CA PRO A 50 -15.68 17.11 25.86
C PRO A 50 -16.75 18.16 26.20
N CYS A 51 -17.50 18.65 25.21
CA CYS A 51 -18.63 19.55 25.43
C CYS A 51 -19.95 18.82 25.77
N GLY A 52 -19.92 17.49 25.97
CA GLY A 52 -21.07 16.69 26.40
C GLY A 52 -21.97 16.16 25.29
N HIS A 53 -21.78 16.61 24.04
CA HIS A 53 -22.57 16.10 22.91
C HIS A 53 -22.11 14.71 22.48
N THR A 54 -23.07 13.87 22.11
CA THR A 54 -22.83 12.47 21.72
C THR A 54 -23.01 12.28 20.22
N PHE A 55 -22.08 11.54 19.60
CA PHE A 55 -22.12 11.19 18.17
C PHE A 55 -21.78 9.72 17.96
N CYS A 56 -22.10 9.18 16.78
CA CYS A 56 -21.50 7.91 16.36
C CYS A 56 -20.00 8.15 16.09
N THR A 57 -19.13 7.23 16.49
CA THR A 57 -17.67 7.36 16.30
C THR A 57 -17.32 7.65 14.85
N LEU A 58 -17.93 6.94 13.89
CA LEU A 58 -17.72 7.20 12.46
C LEU A 58 -18.10 8.65 12.09
N CYS A 59 -19.25 9.13 12.55
CA CYS A 59 -19.81 10.42 12.22
C CYS A 59 -18.91 11.57 12.71
N ILE A 60 -18.47 11.50 13.96
CA ILE A 60 -17.60 12.53 14.55
C ILE A 60 -16.18 12.47 13.98
N CYS A 61 -15.64 11.28 13.71
CA CYS A 61 -14.34 11.15 13.05
C CYS A 61 -14.37 11.73 11.63
N THR A 62 -15.40 11.40 10.84
CA THR A 62 -15.57 11.97 9.48
C THR A 62 -15.74 13.48 9.53
N TRP A 63 -16.55 14.00 10.46
CA TRP A 63 -16.72 15.44 10.64
C TRP A 63 -15.39 16.15 10.97
N LEU A 64 -14.65 15.64 11.95
CA LEU A 64 -13.35 16.21 12.34
C LEU A 64 -12.29 16.08 11.24
N HIS A 65 -12.43 15.11 10.34
CA HIS A 65 -11.51 14.92 9.21
C HIS A 65 -11.80 15.89 8.05
N LEU A 66 -13.07 16.13 7.72
CA LEU A 66 -13.47 16.96 6.58
C LEU A 66 -13.40 18.46 6.89
N ASN A 67 -13.40 18.86 8.16
CA ASN A 67 -13.42 20.26 8.55
C ASN A 67 -12.05 20.72 9.02
N THR A 68 -11.67 21.94 8.62
CA THR A 68 -10.39 22.57 9.00
C THR A 68 -10.30 22.91 10.48
N ALA A 69 -11.44 23.09 11.15
CA ALA A 69 -11.52 23.33 12.58
C ALA A 69 -12.10 22.11 13.30
N SER A 70 -11.35 21.59 14.28
CA SER A 70 -11.78 20.49 15.14
C SER A 70 -12.84 20.96 16.14
N THR A 71 -14.08 21.13 15.70
CA THR A 71 -15.18 21.68 16.51
C THR A 71 -16.37 20.73 16.57
N CYS A 72 -17.13 20.81 17.66
CA CYS A 72 -18.39 20.09 17.81
C CYS A 72 -19.45 20.63 16.82
N LEU A 73 -20.15 19.73 16.12
CA LEU A 73 -21.18 20.11 15.16
C LEU A 73 -22.35 20.88 15.81
N ILE A 74 -22.66 20.60 17.07
CA ILE A 74 -23.86 21.13 17.74
C ILE A 74 -23.58 22.49 18.37
N CYS A 75 -22.55 22.58 19.22
CA CYS A 75 -22.25 23.80 19.97
C CYS A 75 -21.00 24.55 19.51
N ARG A 76 -20.29 24.03 18.49
CA ARG A 76 -19.04 24.59 17.94
C ARG A 76 -17.88 24.71 18.93
N SER A 77 -18.00 24.16 20.14
CA SER A 77 -16.88 24.06 21.08
C SER A 77 -15.73 23.29 20.45
N VAL A 78 -14.49 23.77 20.66
CA VAL A 78 -13.28 23.11 20.18
C VAL A 78 -13.16 21.74 20.85
N ILE A 79 -12.94 20.70 20.04
CA ILE A 79 -12.69 19.35 20.50
C ILE A 79 -11.16 19.17 20.51
N PRO A 80 -10.51 19.13 21.69
CA PRO A 80 -9.08 18.85 21.77
C PRO A 80 -8.82 17.44 21.25
N ILE A 81 -8.28 17.34 20.04
CA ILE A 81 -7.73 16.10 19.52
C ILE A 81 -6.34 16.01 20.12
N PRO A 82 -6.06 15.06 21.03
CA PRO A 82 -4.71 14.92 21.55
C PRO A 82 -3.77 14.70 20.36
N HIS A 83 -2.78 15.59 20.24
CA HIS A 83 -1.61 15.41 19.38
C HIS A 83 -0.79 14.22 19.93
N GLN A 84 -1.34 13.01 19.89
CA GLN A 84 -0.60 11.82 20.24
C GLN A 84 0.35 11.51 19.09
N ALA A 85 1.62 11.85 19.27
CA ALA A 85 2.79 11.10 18.82
C ALA A 85 2.75 10.55 17.36
N PHE A 86 2.31 11.37 16.42
CA PHE A 86 2.62 11.17 14.99
C PHE A 86 3.88 11.92 14.57
N GLU A 87 4.72 12.29 15.54
CA GLU A 87 6.12 12.62 15.30
C GLU A 87 6.86 11.33 14.95
N ASP A 88 6.85 10.97 13.67
CA ASP A 88 8.05 10.41 13.05
C ASP A 88 8.11 10.71 11.54
N GLU A 89 7.74 11.95 11.22
CA GLU A 89 8.26 12.69 10.07
C GLU A 89 9.03 13.92 10.58
N ASN A 90 9.84 13.75 11.63
CA ASN A 90 11.10 14.49 11.68
C ASN A 90 12.04 13.81 10.65
N ASP A 91 11.62 13.78 9.37
CA ASP A 91 12.55 13.69 8.25
C ASP A 91 13.26 15.03 8.34
N ASP A 92 14.30 15.05 9.18
CA ASP A 92 15.17 16.19 9.43
C ASP A 92 15.35 16.91 8.08
N PHE A 93 14.80 18.13 7.98
CA PHE A 93 14.74 18.86 6.73
C PHE A 93 16.13 18.92 6.09
N ASP A 94 17.14 19.02 6.94
CA ASP A 94 18.55 19.01 6.56
C ASP A 94 18.94 17.63 5.99
N ALA A 95 18.60 16.52 6.64
CA ALA A 95 18.87 15.17 6.13
C ALA A 95 18.18 14.90 4.78
N ARG A 96 16.96 15.40 4.58
CA ARG A 96 16.24 15.27 3.31
C ARG A 96 16.94 16.05 2.19
N GLU A 97 17.26 17.31 2.41
CA GLU A 97 17.93 18.12 1.39
C GLU A 97 19.35 17.59 1.10
N ILE A 98 20.08 17.11 2.12
CA ILE A 98 21.37 16.42 1.94
C ILE A 98 21.22 15.17 1.04
N ALA A 99 20.17 14.36 1.25
CA ALA A 99 19.93 13.18 0.42
C ALA A 99 19.57 13.55 -1.04
N ILE A 100 18.79 14.62 -1.24
CA ILE A 100 18.44 15.14 -2.56
C ILE A 100 19.70 15.67 -3.27
N ASP A 101 20.53 16.45 -2.58
CA ASP A 101 21.79 16.94 -3.12
C ASP A 101 22.77 15.80 -3.45
N GLY A 102 22.82 14.76 -2.62
CA GLY A 102 23.59 13.55 -2.88
C GLY A 102 23.14 12.85 -4.18
N LEU A 103 21.83 12.69 -4.39
CA LEU A 103 21.29 12.12 -5.63
C LEU A 103 21.61 12.99 -6.85
N ARG A 104 21.48 14.32 -6.69
CA ARG A 104 21.77 15.31 -7.73
C ARG A 104 23.21 15.17 -8.22
N ILE A 105 24.16 15.15 -7.29
CA ILE A 105 25.60 15.05 -7.59
C ILE A 105 25.92 13.67 -8.16
N SER A 106 25.40 12.60 -7.56
CA SER A 106 25.76 11.22 -7.96
C SER A 106 25.24 10.83 -9.34
N LEU A 107 24.09 11.38 -9.74
CA LEU A 107 23.45 11.05 -11.02
C LEU A 107 23.57 12.16 -12.06
N SER A 108 24.22 13.28 -11.73
CA SER A 108 24.33 14.46 -12.60
C SER A 108 22.98 14.97 -13.13
N ILE A 109 21.93 14.93 -12.30
CA ILE A 109 20.55 15.28 -12.68
C ILE A 109 20.13 16.66 -12.16
N SER A 110 18.99 17.17 -12.66
CA SER A 110 18.40 18.42 -12.16
C SER A 110 17.84 18.28 -10.73
N PRO A 111 17.77 19.37 -9.93
CA PRO A 111 17.16 19.33 -8.59
C PRO A 111 15.72 18.81 -8.56
N PRO A 112 14.81 19.18 -9.50
CA PRO A 112 13.47 18.61 -9.57
C PRO A 112 13.47 17.09 -9.78
N ALA A 113 14.34 16.58 -10.66
CA ALA A 113 14.46 15.14 -10.91
C ALA A 113 15.00 14.41 -9.67
N ALA A 114 16.01 14.95 -8.98
CA ALA A 114 16.54 14.38 -7.75
C ALA A 114 15.47 14.29 -6.65
N ARG A 115 14.64 15.34 -6.50
CA ARG A 115 13.53 15.35 -5.54
C ARG A 115 12.47 14.31 -5.88
N GLU A 116 12.13 14.15 -7.16
CA GLU A 116 11.18 13.12 -7.61
C GLU A 116 11.73 11.70 -7.34
N ILE A 117 12.99 11.44 -7.65
CA ILE A 117 13.65 10.16 -7.35
C ILE A 117 13.65 9.89 -5.84
N TYR A 118 13.99 10.89 -5.01
CA TYR A 118 13.94 10.75 -3.55
C TYR A 118 12.54 10.36 -3.06
N THR A 119 11.50 11.03 -3.57
CA THR A 119 10.10 10.70 -3.23
C THR A 119 9.76 9.27 -3.64
N ILE A 120 10.17 8.82 -4.82
CA ILE A 120 9.94 7.44 -5.29
C ILE A 120 10.65 6.42 -4.38
N LEU A 121 11.91 6.67 -4.00
CA LEU A 121 12.69 5.78 -3.13
C LEU A 121 12.14 5.69 -1.70
N LYS A 122 11.34 6.68 -1.28
CA LYS A 122 10.65 6.71 0.02
C LYS A 122 9.23 6.15 -0.04
N LEU A 123 8.74 5.71 -1.21
CA LEU A 123 7.41 5.11 -1.31
C LEU A 123 7.31 3.86 -0.43
N SER A 124 6.27 3.86 0.41
CA SER A 124 5.86 2.69 1.16
C SER A 124 5.08 1.71 0.28
N THR A 125 4.90 0.48 0.75
CA THR A 125 3.98 -0.50 0.15
C THR A 125 2.57 0.12 0.01
N ARG A 126 2.16 0.95 0.98
CA ARG A 126 0.91 1.72 0.88
C ARG A 126 0.95 2.73 -0.27
N GLY A 127 2.03 3.50 -0.38
CA GLY A 127 2.24 4.45 -1.48
C GLY A 127 2.05 3.79 -2.84
N LEU A 128 2.65 2.61 -3.04
CA LEU A 128 2.53 1.81 -4.26
C LEU A 128 1.09 1.29 -4.49
N LEU A 129 0.40 0.83 -3.44
CA LEU A 129 -1.00 0.42 -3.53
C LEU A 129 -1.93 1.59 -3.89
N THR A 130 -1.66 2.79 -3.39
CA THR A 130 -2.40 4.03 -3.69
C THR A 130 -2.05 4.68 -5.03
N THR A 131 -1.11 4.15 -5.79
CA THR A 131 -0.82 4.70 -7.11
C THR A 131 -2.01 4.48 -8.04
N HIS A 132 -2.50 5.58 -8.61
CA HIS A 132 -3.55 5.63 -9.62
C HIS A 132 -3.04 6.17 -10.96
N THR A 133 -1.95 6.93 -10.94
CA THR A 133 -1.32 7.50 -12.12
C THR A 133 -0.90 6.38 -13.08
N ALA A 134 -1.43 6.40 -14.30
CA ALA A 134 -0.98 5.54 -15.37
C ALA A 134 0.47 5.90 -15.71
N MET A 135 1.33 4.89 -15.83
CA MET A 135 2.74 5.07 -16.13
C MET A 135 3.21 3.92 -17.01
N PRO A 136 4.04 4.22 -18.02
CA PRO A 136 4.66 3.17 -18.80
C PRO A 136 5.61 2.38 -17.92
N MET A 137 5.72 1.08 -18.18
CA MET A 137 6.68 0.21 -17.52
C MET A 137 7.41 -0.66 -18.51
N VAL A 138 8.60 -1.10 -18.14
CA VAL A 138 9.36 -2.12 -18.86
C VAL A 138 9.35 -3.40 -18.02
N TRP A 139 9.09 -4.53 -18.69
CA TRP A 139 9.12 -5.83 -18.03
C TRP A 139 10.55 -6.28 -17.79
N HIS A 140 10.93 -6.36 -16.52
CA HIS A 140 12.23 -6.87 -16.08
C HIS A 140 11.99 -8.06 -15.14
N ALA A 141 11.98 -9.28 -15.68
CA ALA A 141 11.58 -10.44 -14.89
C ALA A 141 12.52 -10.67 -13.70
N GLU A 142 13.83 -10.50 -13.90
CA GLU A 142 14.81 -10.72 -12.84
C GLU A 142 14.60 -9.78 -11.64
N THR A 143 14.31 -8.49 -11.89
CA THR A 143 14.05 -7.54 -10.79
C THR A 143 12.72 -7.82 -10.12
N MET A 144 11.70 -8.18 -10.90
CA MET A 144 10.39 -8.56 -10.36
C MET A 144 10.48 -9.78 -9.45
N VAL A 145 11.13 -10.86 -9.90
CA VAL A 145 11.32 -12.09 -9.11
C VAL A 145 12.13 -11.81 -7.84
N ALA A 146 13.16 -10.96 -7.92
CA ALA A 146 13.98 -10.63 -6.76
C ALA A 146 13.24 -9.76 -5.71
N ASP A 147 12.33 -8.87 -6.14
CA ASP A 147 11.55 -8.04 -5.23
C ASP A 147 10.29 -8.75 -4.70
N LEU A 148 9.81 -9.80 -5.40
CA LEU A 148 8.57 -10.51 -5.09
C LEU A 148 8.46 -10.99 -3.62
N PRO A 149 9.47 -11.64 -3.01
CA PRO A 149 9.39 -12.05 -1.60
C PRO A 149 9.10 -10.88 -0.65
N LYS A 150 9.78 -9.74 -0.86
CA LYS A 150 9.63 -8.53 -0.05
C LYS A 150 8.23 -7.94 -0.22
N VAL A 151 7.73 -7.91 -1.44
CA VAL A 151 6.37 -7.46 -1.76
C VAL A 151 5.33 -8.34 -1.07
N MET A 152 5.44 -9.66 -1.20
CA MET A 152 4.52 -10.62 -0.60
C MET A 152 4.43 -10.47 0.92
N VAL A 153 5.58 -10.34 1.59
CA VAL A 153 5.64 -10.12 3.03
C VAL A 153 5.16 -8.73 3.42
N GLY A 154 5.56 -7.68 2.68
CA GLY A 154 5.12 -6.30 2.92
C GLY A 154 3.60 -6.16 2.86
N VAL A 155 2.96 -6.79 1.88
CA VAL A 155 1.50 -6.83 1.75
C VAL A 155 0.89 -7.69 2.87
N ALA A 156 1.43 -8.88 3.15
CA ALA A 156 0.90 -9.77 4.20
C ALA A 156 0.91 -9.12 5.60
N ARG A 157 1.96 -8.36 5.94
CA ARG A 157 2.04 -7.59 7.19
C ARG A 157 0.89 -6.60 7.32
N ARG A 158 0.51 -5.95 6.22
CA ARG A 158 -0.59 -4.98 6.19
C ARG A 158 -1.96 -5.64 6.33
N PHE A 159 -2.13 -6.87 5.83
CA PHE A 159 -3.33 -7.67 6.07
C PHE A 159 -3.44 -8.16 7.52
N HIS A 160 -2.31 -8.50 8.15
CA HIS A 160 -2.30 -9.06 9.50
C HIS A 160 -2.48 -8.00 10.59
N VAL A 161 -1.77 -6.88 10.50
CA VAL A 161 -1.74 -5.82 11.53
C VAL A 161 -2.89 -4.81 11.29
N GLY A 162 -4.09 -5.29 10.93
CA GLY A 162 -5.17 -4.46 10.40
C GLY A 162 -5.47 -3.21 11.24
N ASN A 163 -5.66 -2.06 10.57
CA ASN A 163 -6.09 -0.72 11.05
C ASN A 163 -5.49 -0.13 12.35
N GLY A 164 -4.63 -0.84 13.08
CA GLY A 164 -3.97 -0.39 14.29
C GLY A 164 -2.63 0.25 13.99
N ASN A 165 -2.47 1.51 14.41
CA ASN A 165 -1.24 2.29 14.51
C ASN A 165 -0.01 1.79 13.73
N GLY A 166 0.23 2.43 12.57
CA GLY A 166 1.59 2.68 12.10
C GLY A 166 2.44 1.46 11.77
N VAL A 167 1.92 0.49 10.99
CA VAL A 167 2.78 -0.53 10.36
C VAL A 167 3.83 0.16 9.52
N ARG A 168 5.02 0.33 10.10
CA ARG A 168 6.18 0.84 9.40
C ARG A 168 6.70 -0.23 8.47
N ASP A 169 7.02 0.18 7.25
CA ASP A 169 7.76 -0.67 6.34
C ASP A 169 9.16 -0.86 6.93
N LEU A 170 9.53 -2.13 7.10
CA LEU A 170 10.82 -2.45 7.69
C LEU A 170 11.91 -2.16 6.65
N ALA A 171 13.02 -1.57 7.09
CA ALA A 171 14.06 -1.09 6.18
C ALA A 171 14.60 -2.19 5.25
N TYR A 172 14.69 -3.44 5.70
CA TYR A 172 15.16 -4.57 4.88
C TYR A 172 14.08 -5.11 3.90
N LEU A 173 12.81 -4.74 4.08
CA LEU A 173 11.75 -4.97 3.10
C LEU A 173 11.68 -3.87 2.04
N LYS A 174 12.56 -2.86 2.11
CA LYS A 174 12.68 -1.89 1.03
C LYS A 174 13.04 -2.64 -0.25
N LEU A 175 12.28 -2.32 -1.29
CA LEU A 175 12.49 -2.84 -2.63
C LEU A 175 13.83 -2.35 -3.15
N ARG A 176 14.43 -3.10 -4.08
CA ARG A 176 15.82 -2.88 -4.51
C ARG A 176 16.05 -1.42 -4.92
N SER A 177 17.21 -0.88 -4.56
CA SER A 177 17.64 0.43 -5.04
C SER A 177 17.77 0.40 -6.57
N LEU A 178 17.10 1.35 -7.22
CA LEU A 178 16.95 1.49 -8.67
C LEU A 178 18.28 1.79 -9.39
N LEU A 179 19.31 2.12 -8.60
CA LEU A 179 20.63 2.55 -9.05
C LEU A 179 21.71 1.48 -8.84
N GLN A 180 21.37 0.36 -8.19
CA GLN A 180 22.33 -0.72 -7.93
C GLN A 180 22.19 -1.84 -8.94
N SER A 181 23.31 -2.19 -9.58
CA SER A 181 23.45 -3.41 -10.38
C SER A 181 23.10 -4.64 -9.54
N ALA A 182 22.50 -5.63 -10.20
CA ALA A 182 21.92 -6.83 -9.62
C ALA A 182 22.96 -7.79 -9.01
N SER A 183 23.62 -7.43 -7.91
CA SER A 183 24.33 -8.39 -7.07
C SER A 183 23.47 -8.77 -5.86
N THR A 184 22.35 -9.45 -6.09
CA THR A 184 21.64 -10.10 -4.98
C THR A 184 22.28 -11.42 -4.65
N ARG A 185 22.45 -11.69 -3.35
CA ARG A 185 22.82 -13.03 -2.90
C ARG A 185 21.64 -13.95 -3.18
N ASP A 186 21.91 -15.19 -3.56
CA ASP A 186 20.88 -16.16 -3.94
C ASP A 186 19.80 -16.36 -2.84
N ARG A 187 20.23 -16.26 -1.58
CA ARG A 187 19.35 -16.32 -0.40
C ARG A 187 18.29 -15.21 -0.33
N ASP A 188 18.51 -14.07 -0.97
CA ASP A 188 17.58 -12.94 -0.98
C ASP A 188 16.37 -13.19 -1.91
N ARG A 189 16.35 -14.32 -2.63
CA ARG A 189 15.26 -14.70 -3.53
C ARG A 189 14.23 -15.61 -2.86
N GLU A 190 14.56 -16.28 -1.76
CA GLU A 190 13.65 -17.24 -1.12
C GLU A 190 12.59 -16.53 -0.27
N LEU A 191 11.29 -16.81 -0.50
CA LEU A 191 10.20 -16.31 0.35
C LEU A 191 10.40 -16.66 1.83
N LYS A 192 10.94 -17.86 2.10
CA LYS A 192 11.21 -18.37 3.44
C LYS A 192 12.14 -17.46 4.25
N PHE A 193 13.10 -16.80 3.59
CA PHE A 193 14.02 -15.88 4.24
C PHE A 193 13.31 -14.65 4.84
N PHE A 194 12.20 -14.24 4.25
CA PHE A 194 11.42 -13.08 4.67
C PHE A 194 10.21 -13.44 5.55
N GLU A 195 10.02 -14.72 5.91
CA GLU A 195 8.91 -15.14 6.76
C GLU A 195 8.95 -14.48 8.15
N ARG A 196 7.80 -14.00 8.64
CA ARG A 196 7.72 -13.31 9.93
C ARG A 196 6.51 -13.67 10.76
N ALA A 197 6.62 -13.48 12.08
CA ALA A 197 5.50 -13.64 13.00
C ALA A 197 4.37 -12.64 12.71
N ASP A 198 4.70 -11.41 12.31
CA ASP A 198 3.75 -10.36 11.95
C ASP A 198 3.23 -10.45 10.49
N ALA A 199 3.52 -11.55 9.79
CA ALA A 199 3.09 -11.81 8.41
C ALA A 199 2.63 -13.27 8.20
N PRO A 200 1.69 -13.81 9.02
CA PRO A 200 1.34 -15.22 8.99
C PRO A 200 0.82 -15.70 7.63
N LEU A 201 0.14 -14.82 6.87
CA LEU A 201 -0.34 -15.16 5.52
C LEU A 201 0.81 -15.52 4.57
N ALA A 202 1.97 -14.86 4.68
CA ALA A 202 3.14 -15.16 3.84
C ALA A 202 3.79 -16.52 4.16
N LYS A 203 3.47 -17.14 5.30
CA LYS A 203 3.95 -18.48 5.70
C LYS A 203 3.03 -19.60 5.21
N HIS A 204 1.84 -19.27 4.73
CA HIS A 204 0.84 -20.25 4.33
C HIS A 204 1.30 -21.05 3.09
N GLY A 205 0.86 -22.30 2.96
CA GLY A 205 1.17 -23.16 1.80
C GLY A 205 0.78 -22.50 0.47
N ASP A 206 -0.44 -21.96 0.40
CA ASP A 206 -0.90 -21.20 -0.76
C ASP A 206 -0.05 -19.97 -1.07
N ALA A 207 0.54 -19.30 -0.07
CA ALA A 207 1.45 -18.17 -0.31
C ALA A 207 2.77 -18.61 -0.94
N ARG A 208 3.29 -19.79 -0.57
CA ARG A 208 4.46 -20.38 -1.23
C ARG A 208 4.14 -20.80 -2.66
N ARG A 209 2.99 -21.45 -2.87
CA ARG A 209 2.50 -21.79 -4.22
C ARG A 209 2.29 -20.54 -5.08
N LEU A 210 1.74 -19.46 -4.52
CA LEU A 210 1.59 -18.18 -5.20
C LEU A 210 2.94 -17.60 -5.63
N TYR A 211 3.95 -17.67 -4.77
CA TYR A 211 5.30 -17.24 -5.12
C TYR A 211 5.84 -18.02 -6.32
N GLU A 212 5.72 -19.35 -6.30
CA GLU A 212 6.16 -20.22 -7.39
C GLU A 212 5.45 -19.90 -8.71
N VAL A 213 4.12 -19.81 -8.68
CA VAL A 213 3.29 -19.46 -9.87
C VAL A 213 3.66 -18.09 -10.41
N LEU A 214 3.82 -17.08 -9.56
CA LEU A 214 4.23 -15.75 -9.99
C LEU A 214 5.63 -15.76 -10.60
N CYS A 215 6.60 -16.44 -10.00
CA CYS A 215 7.95 -16.57 -10.57
C CYS A 215 7.91 -17.22 -11.96
N GLU A 216 7.20 -18.34 -12.10
CA GLU A 216 7.05 -19.02 -13.39
C GLU A 216 6.41 -18.12 -14.44
N ARG A 217 5.29 -17.45 -14.10
CA ARG A 217 4.59 -16.56 -15.02
C ARG A 217 5.39 -15.34 -15.40
N ILE A 218 6.13 -14.75 -14.46
CA ILE A 218 6.97 -13.59 -14.73
C ILE A 218 8.07 -13.92 -15.74
N LEU A 219 8.70 -15.09 -15.59
CA LEU A 219 9.75 -15.58 -16.49
C LEU A 219 9.18 -16.06 -17.84
N SER A 220 8.07 -16.79 -17.81
CA SER A 220 7.39 -17.30 -19.01
C SER A 220 6.90 -16.16 -19.91
N LEU A 221 6.30 -15.11 -19.32
CA LEU A 221 5.89 -13.92 -20.06
C LEU A 221 7.10 -13.22 -20.69
N GLU A 222 8.24 -13.14 -20.00
CA GLU A 222 9.46 -12.56 -20.58
C GLU A 222 9.93 -13.34 -21.82
N ASN A 223 9.91 -14.67 -21.75
CA ASN A 223 10.26 -15.54 -22.87
C ASN A 223 9.25 -15.42 -24.03
N ALA A 224 7.95 -15.40 -23.72
CA ALA A 224 6.88 -15.31 -24.72
C ALA A 224 6.87 -13.96 -25.45
N MET A 225 7.27 -12.87 -24.78
CA MET A 225 7.38 -11.56 -25.39
C MET A 225 8.56 -11.43 -26.37
N GLY A 226 9.48 -12.40 -26.44
CA GLY A 226 10.57 -12.45 -27.43
C GLY A 226 11.57 -11.28 -27.37
N ASP A 227 12.50 -11.19 -28.32
CA ASP A 227 13.65 -10.24 -28.28
C ASP A 227 13.32 -8.82 -28.82
N VAL A 228 12.06 -8.41 -28.78
CA VAL A 228 11.64 -7.07 -29.22
C VAL A 228 12.10 -6.05 -28.17
N ARG A 229 13.29 -5.49 -28.38
CA ARG A 229 13.92 -4.49 -27.50
C ARG A 229 12.92 -3.40 -27.11
N GLY A 230 12.72 -3.23 -25.80
CA GLY A 230 11.81 -2.23 -25.25
C GLY A 230 10.38 -2.75 -25.13
N ARG A 231 10.20 -3.84 -24.38
CA ARG A 231 8.91 -4.43 -23.98
C ARG A 231 8.16 -3.48 -23.04
N TRP A 232 7.58 -2.46 -23.65
CA TRP A 232 6.79 -1.42 -23.01
C TRP A 232 5.38 -1.93 -22.81
N CYS A 233 4.96 -1.94 -21.55
CA CYS A 233 3.54 -1.85 -21.26
C CYS A 233 3.23 -0.35 -21.18
N ASP A 234 2.36 0.14 -22.07
CA ASP A 234 1.96 1.55 -22.08
C ASP A 234 1.36 1.98 -20.73
N ASP A 235 0.75 1.03 -20.03
CA ASP A 235 0.20 1.22 -18.69
C ASP A 235 0.36 -0.05 -17.83
N TRP A 236 0.93 0.11 -16.64
CA TRP A 236 1.07 -0.95 -15.64
C TRP A 236 -0.24 -1.68 -15.33
N ARG A 237 -1.41 -1.05 -15.54
CA ARG A 237 -2.72 -1.69 -15.32
C ARG A 237 -2.92 -2.94 -16.15
N GLY A 238 -2.52 -2.93 -17.43
CA GLY A 238 -2.64 -4.10 -18.30
C GLY A 238 -1.80 -5.27 -17.81
N ALA A 239 -0.59 -5.00 -17.33
CA ALA A 239 0.29 -5.99 -16.71
C ALA A 239 -0.28 -6.58 -15.41
N VAL A 240 -0.97 -5.76 -14.59
CA VAL A 240 -1.66 -6.25 -13.39
C VAL A 240 -2.79 -7.21 -13.73
N GLU A 241 -3.64 -6.87 -14.71
CA GLU A 241 -4.73 -7.75 -15.15
C GLU A 241 -4.20 -9.05 -15.74
N LEU A 242 -3.15 -8.98 -16.57
CA LEU A 242 -2.52 -10.15 -17.18
C LEU A 242 -1.98 -11.14 -16.13
N LEU A 243 -1.20 -10.66 -15.17
CA LEU A 243 -0.67 -11.51 -14.09
C LEU A 243 -1.78 -11.98 -13.14
N GLY A 244 -2.73 -11.09 -12.82
CA GLY A 244 -3.84 -11.40 -11.92
C GLY A 244 -4.73 -12.51 -12.47
N ALA A 245 -5.05 -12.48 -13.77
CA ALA A 245 -5.83 -13.51 -14.45
C ALA A 245 -5.09 -14.86 -14.44
N ALA A 246 -3.80 -14.87 -14.82
CA ALA A 246 -3.00 -16.10 -14.86
C ALA A 246 -2.95 -16.80 -13.48
N VAL A 247 -2.74 -16.03 -12.41
CA VAL A 247 -2.75 -16.57 -11.04
C VAL A 247 -4.16 -17.03 -10.64
N GLY A 248 -5.19 -16.27 -10.99
CA GLY A 248 -6.57 -16.60 -10.67
C GLY A 248 -7.02 -17.95 -11.25
N ASP A 249 -6.61 -18.23 -12.48
CA ASP A 249 -6.94 -19.48 -13.17
C ASP A 249 -6.20 -20.68 -12.56
N GLU A 250 -4.91 -20.53 -12.23
CA GLU A 250 -4.09 -21.62 -11.67
C GLU A 250 -4.34 -21.92 -10.20
N MET A 251 -4.81 -20.93 -9.45
CA MET A 251 -5.01 -21.00 -8.01
C MET A 251 -6.47 -20.75 -7.60
N ALA A 252 -7.41 -21.20 -8.42
CA ALA A 252 -8.85 -21.00 -8.19
C ALA A 252 -9.38 -21.67 -6.89
N ASP A 253 -8.66 -22.67 -6.40
CA ASP A 253 -8.97 -23.42 -5.18
C ASP A 253 -8.35 -22.81 -3.92
N ALA A 254 -7.33 -21.96 -4.04
CA ALA A 254 -6.58 -21.40 -2.92
C ALA A 254 -7.40 -20.39 -2.10
N ASP A 255 -7.16 -20.37 -0.79
CA ASP A 255 -7.82 -19.45 0.14
C ASP A 255 -6.89 -18.85 1.20
N GLY A 256 -5.61 -19.24 1.21
CA GLY A 256 -4.58 -18.71 2.09
C GLY A 256 -4.84 -18.93 3.58
N GLY A 257 -5.79 -19.81 3.95
CA GLY A 257 -6.29 -19.94 5.32
C GLY A 257 -7.02 -18.70 5.84
N VAL A 258 -7.38 -17.76 4.94
CA VAL A 258 -8.06 -16.50 5.26
C VAL A 258 -9.41 -16.36 4.53
N GLY A 259 -9.78 -17.37 3.73
CA GLY A 259 -10.97 -17.40 2.90
C GLY A 259 -10.75 -16.74 1.53
N LYS A 260 -11.47 -17.25 0.52
CA LYS A 260 -11.26 -16.91 -0.91
C LYS A 260 -11.26 -15.41 -1.21
N LEU A 261 -12.15 -14.64 -0.58
CA LEU A 261 -12.24 -13.19 -0.83
C LEU A 261 -10.99 -12.44 -0.35
N LYS A 262 -10.51 -12.75 0.87
CA LYS A 262 -9.29 -12.12 1.43
C LYS A 262 -8.04 -12.57 0.67
N TRP A 263 -8.02 -13.83 0.28
CA TRP A 263 -6.96 -14.38 -0.56
C TRP A 263 -6.87 -13.66 -1.92
N ALA A 264 -7.99 -13.52 -2.62
CA ALA A 264 -8.04 -12.80 -3.89
C ALA A 264 -7.59 -11.33 -3.75
N ALA A 265 -7.97 -10.67 -2.65
CA ALA A 265 -7.49 -9.33 -2.33
C ALA A 265 -5.97 -9.29 -2.10
N TYR A 266 -5.43 -10.24 -1.35
CA TYR A 266 -3.99 -10.37 -1.13
C TYR A 266 -3.21 -10.53 -2.44
N VAL A 267 -3.63 -11.48 -3.27
CA VAL A 267 -3.03 -11.74 -4.60
C VAL A 267 -3.02 -10.46 -5.45
N ARG A 268 -4.18 -9.80 -5.58
CA ARG A 268 -4.30 -8.55 -6.36
C ARG A 268 -3.35 -7.47 -5.86
N CYS A 269 -3.19 -7.34 -4.54
CA CYS A 269 -2.31 -6.34 -3.95
C CYS A 269 -0.83 -6.67 -4.13
N VAL A 270 -0.44 -7.94 -4.04
CA VAL A 270 0.92 -8.39 -4.37
C VAL A 270 1.26 -8.07 -5.81
N VAL A 271 0.41 -8.47 -6.75
CA VAL A 271 0.60 -8.21 -8.18
C VAL A 271 0.68 -6.71 -8.44
N LYS A 272 -0.28 -5.93 -7.91
CA LYS A 272 -0.28 -4.47 -8.09
C LYS A 272 1.01 -3.82 -7.60
N VAL A 273 1.43 -4.09 -6.36
CA VAL A 273 2.65 -3.47 -5.78
C VAL A 273 3.86 -3.79 -6.62
N LEU A 274 4.00 -5.05 -7.05
CA LEU A 274 5.13 -5.50 -7.85
C LEU A 274 5.20 -4.75 -9.18
N VAL A 275 4.08 -4.68 -9.91
CA VAL A 275 4.02 -4.09 -11.25
C VAL A 275 4.13 -2.56 -11.18
N VAL A 276 3.45 -1.91 -10.23
CA VAL A 276 3.57 -0.46 -10.00
C VAL A 276 5.00 -0.09 -9.61
N TRP A 277 5.67 -0.92 -8.80
CA TRP A 277 7.07 -0.69 -8.48
C TRP A 277 7.96 -0.72 -9.73
N GLN A 278 7.75 -1.65 -10.67
CA GLN A 278 8.49 -1.65 -11.94
C GLN A 278 8.23 -0.40 -12.78
N ALA A 279 7.01 0.14 -12.78
CA ALA A 279 6.72 1.41 -13.45
C ALA A 279 7.51 2.58 -12.84
N TYR A 280 7.62 2.63 -11.51
CA TYR A 280 8.48 3.62 -10.83
C TYR A 280 9.97 3.39 -11.08
N CYS A 281 10.41 2.13 -11.16
CA CYS A 281 11.78 1.80 -11.54
C CYS A 281 12.12 2.45 -12.89
N GLU A 282 11.23 2.28 -13.87
CA GLU A 282 11.41 2.83 -15.21
C GLU A 282 11.35 4.36 -15.23
N ARG A 283 10.45 4.96 -14.45
CA ARG A 283 10.38 6.41 -14.26
C ARG A 283 11.72 6.97 -13.76
N VAL A 284 12.32 6.33 -12.75
CA VAL A 284 13.61 6.75 -12.19
C VAL A 284 14.73 6.60 -13.21
N ARG A 285 14.76 5.51 -13.98
CA ARG A 285 15.76 5.36 -15.06
C ARG A 285 15.65 6.47 -16.10
N LYS A 286 14.43 6.83 -16.53
CA LYS A 286 14.20 7.93 -17.47
C LYS A 286 14.64 9.28 -16.90
N LEU A 287 14.36 9.55 -15.62
CA LEU A 287 14.82 10.77 -14.94
C LEU A 287 16.35 10.83 -14.83
N ALA A 288 17.00 9.68 -14.61
CA ALA A 288 18.45 9.56 -14.52
C ALA A 288 19.16 9.63 -15.89
N ALA A 289 18.52 9.20 -16.97
CA ALA A 289 19.09 9.24 -18.32
C ALA A 289 18.86 10.59 -19.04
N GLY A 290 17.81 11.34 -18.68
CA GLY A 290 17.45 12.61 -19.31
C GLY A 290 18.45 13.76 -19.09
N SER A 291 19.51 13.55 -18.32
CA SER A 291 20.61 14.51 -18.10
C SER A 291 21.66 14.51 -19.22
N ASP A 292 21.78 13.44 -20.00
CA ASP A 292 22.80 13.31 -21.05
C ASP A 292 22.43 14.01 -22.38
N ALA A 293 21.26 14.64 -22.46
CA ALA A 293 20.74 15.27 -23.67
C ALA A 293 20.85 16.81 -23.69
N ARG A 294 21.72 17.41 -22.88
CA ARG A 294 22.01 18.86 -22.88
C ARG A 294 23.48 19.17 -23.04
#